data_AF-A0A820R575-F1
#
_entry.id   AF-A0A820R575-F1
#
_cell.length_a   1.000
_cell.length_b   1.000
_cell.length_c   1.000
_cell.angle_alpha   90.00
_cell.angle_beta   90.00
_cell.angle_gamma   90.00
#
_symmetry.space_group_name_H-M   'P 1'
#
loop_
_entity.id
_entity.type
_entity.pdbx_description
1 polymer ?
#
loop_
_entity_poly.entity_id
_entity_poly.type
_entity_poly.pdbx_seq_one_letter_code
_entity_poly.pdbx_strand_id
1 'polypeptide(L)'
;MPLKQLHEQYQSIGFDIYSYFNNMFNINITNPIKFNENNQIIILSFDLMSNVSKIVTNYLSTPNKSHIVIDHLLLSLVVELIPYLPSIFKQTLLPLKTVLLGRDSLPDRWEYCVQETDDSYGYVLGK
;
A
#
# COMPACT_ATOMS: atom_id res chain seq x y z
N MET A 1 16.69 1.48 -13.28
CA MET A 1 17.18 2.71 -12.62
C MET A 1 18.00 2.26 -11.42
N PRO A 2 19.19 2.81 -11.15
CA PRO A 2 19.95 2.47 -9.95
C PRO A 2 19.20 2.93 -8.70
N LEU A 3 19.23 2.11 -7.65
CA LEU A 3 18.55 2.38 -6.37
C LEU A 3 18.99 3.71 -5.74
N LYS A 4 20.24 4.10 -5.97
CA LYS A 4 20.79 5.39 -5.55
C LYS A 4 19.96 6.59 -5.98
N GLN A 5 19.59 6.64 -7.27
CA GLN A 5 18.84 7.77 -7.79
C GLN A 5 17.43 7.84 -7.18
N LEU A 6 16.85 6.68 -6.83
CA LEU A 6 15.58 6.65 -6.12
C LEU A 6 15.75 7.15 -4.68
N HIS A 7 16.79 6.70 -3.98
CA HIS A 7 17.08 7.14 -2.62
C HIS A 7 17.24 8.66 -2.52
N GLU A 8 18.01 9.26 -3.43
CA GLU A 8 18.24 10.72 -3.48
C GLU A 8 16.93 11.51 -3.66
N GLN A 9 15.98 11.00 -4.45
CA GLN A 9 14.70 11.66 -4.66
C GLN A 9 13.85 11.73 -3.38
N TYR A 10 13.87 10.66 -2.57
CA TYR A 10 13.04 10.50 -1.38
C TYR A 10 13.73 10.89 -0.07
N GLN A 11 15.03 11.17 -0.11
CA GLN A 11 15.76 11.70 1.03
C GLN A 11 15.18 13.04 1.52
N SER A 12 14.62 13.84 0.60
CA SER A 12 13.97 15.12 0.90
C SER A 12 12.77 15.02 1.87
N ILE A 13 12.12 13.86 1.93
CA ILE A 13 11.01 13.58 2.85
C ILE A 13 11.43 12.74 4.06
N GLY A 14 12.74 12.53 4.25
CA GLY A 14 13.28 11.70 5.34
C GLY A 14 13.04 10.20 5.18
N PHE A 15 12.71 9.73 3.97
CA PHE A 15 12.44 8.32 3.73
C PHE A 15 13.71 7.58 3.30
N ASP A 16 14.26 6.77 4.20
CA ASP A 16 15.42 5.93 3.92
C ASP A 16 15.00 4.63 3.20
N ILE A 17 15.08 4.66 1.87
CA ILE A 17 14.75 3.53 0.99
C ILE A 17 15.64 2.31 1.26
N TYR A 18 16.92 2.49 1.60
CA TYR A 18 17.81 1.35 1.83
C TYR A 18 17.40 0.60 3.07
N SER A 19 17.17 1.32 4.17
CA SER A 19 16.68 0.73 5.41
C SER A 19 15.31 0.09 5.20
N TYR A 20 14.41 0.77 4.49
CA TYR A 20 13.08 0.24 4.18
C TYR A 20 13.14 -1.08 3.41
N PHE A 21 13.88 -1.16 2.30
CA PHE A 21 14.02 -2.39 1.52
C PHE A 21 14.76 -3.48 2.29
N ASN A 22 15.83 -3.14 2.99
CA ASN A 22 16.53 -4.12 3.83
C ASN A 22 15.56 -4.69 4.90
N ASN A 23 14.74 -3.87 5.56
CA ASN A 23 13.77 -4.38 6.54
C ASN A 23 12.66 -5.21 5.89
N MET A 24 12.17 -4.78 4.71
CA MET A 24 11.08 -5.47 4.01
C MET A 24 11.49 -6.84 3.45
N PHE A 25 12.72 -6.95 2.94
CA PHE A 25 13.20 -8.16 2.26
C PHE A 25 14.07 -9.06 3.14
N ASN A 26 14.59 -8.58 4.28
CA ASN A 26 15.34 -9.41 5.25
C ASN A 26 14.41 -10.21 6.18
N ILE A 27 13.44 -10.90 5.59
CA ILE A 27 12.53 -11.80 6.32
C ILE A 27 13.31 -13.01 6.86
N ASN A 28 14.38 -13.42 6.16
CA ASN A 28 15.26 -14.50 6.61
C ASN A 28 16.55 -13.95 7.24
N ILE A 29 16.67 -14.12 8.56
CA ILE A 29 17.82 -13.67 9.36
C ILE A 29 19.12 -14.40 8.96
N THR A 30 19.02 -15.63 8.45
CA THR A 30 20.21 -16.46 8.14
C THR A 30 20.90 -16.11 6.82
N ASN A 31 20.20 -15.49 5.87
CA ASN A 31 20.80 -14.99 4.63
C ASN A 31 20.09 -13.70 4.18
N PRO A 32 20.43 -12.55 4.79
CA PRO A 32 19.79 -11.28 4.49
C PRO A 32 20.16 -10.82 3.08
N ILE A 33 19.15 -10.41 2.30
CA ILE A 33 19.32 -9.75 1.02
C ILE A 33 19.77 -8.31 1.31
N LYS A 34 21.05 -8.02 1.10
CA LYS A 34 21.59 -6.67 1.27
C LYS A 34 21.41 -5.87 -0.01
N PHE A 35 20.62 -4.81 0.07
CA PHE A 35 20.50 -3.84 -1.00
C PHE A 35 21.61 -2.79 -0.88
N ASN A 36 22.26 -2.50 -2.01
CA ASN A 36 23.34 -1.54 -2.20
C ASN A 36 22.96 -0.53 -3.31
N GLU A 37 23.79 0.51 -3.46
CA GLU A 37 23.56 1.60 -4.44
C GLU A 37 23.44 1.11 -5.89
N ASN A 38 24.08 -0.02 -6.20
CA ASN A 38 24.19 -0.56 -7.56
C ASN A 38 23.01 -1.44 -7.96
N ASN A 39 22.15 -1.82 -7.01
CA ASN A 39 20.98 -2.62 -7.31
C ASN A 39 20.07 -1.87 -8.30
N GLN A 40 19.65 -2.60 -9.34
CA GLN A 40 18.74 -2.07 -10.34
C GLN A 40 17.30 -2.32 -9.89
N ILE A 41 16.48 -1.29 -10.00
CA ILE A 41 15.04 -1.36 -9.79
C ILE A 41 14.30 -0.99 -11.08
N ILE A 42 13.13 -1.59 -11.24
CA ILE A 42 12.19 -1.28 -12.31
C ILE A 42 11.10 -0.40 -11.71
N ILE A 43 10.94 0.80 -12.27
CA ILE A 43 9.89 1.73 -11.85
C ILE A 43 8.79 1.64 -12.90
N LEU A 44 7.59 1.25 -12.48
CA LEU A 44 6.45 1.05 -13.39
C LEU A 44 5.95 2.37 -13.97
N SER A 45 5.97 3.46 -13.19
CA SER A 45 5.62 4.80 -13.65
C SER A 45 6.47 5.86 -12.96
N PHE A 46 7.43 6.41 -13.70
CA PHE A 46 8.35 7.42 -13.19
C PHE A 46 7.66 8.76 -12.94
N ASP A 47 6.82 9.21 -13.87
CA ASP A 47 6.14 10.51 -13.79
C ASP A 47 5.20 10.60 -12.59
N LEU A 48 4.43 9.52 -12.36
CA LEU A 48 3.55 9.42 -11.18
C LEU A 48 4.37 9.54 -9.89
N MET A 49 5.45 8.78 -9.81
CA MET A 49 6.32 8.74 -8.63
C MET A 49 6.95 10.11 -8.35
N SER A 50 7.43 10.81 -9.39
CA SER A 50 7.97 12.17 -9.26
C SER A 50 6.93 13.18 -8.79
N ASN A 51 5.72 13.13 -9.35
CA ASN A 51 4.65 14.07 -8.98
C ASN A 51 4.12 13.83 -7.57
N VAL A 52 3.92 12.57 -7.18
CA VAL A 52 3.50 12.20 -5.83
C VAL A 52 4.55 12.61 -4.81
N SER A 53 5.84 12.36 -5.09
CA SER A 53 6.94 12.79 -4.23
C SER A 53 6.88 14.31 -4.00
N LYS A 54 6.74 15.13 -5.05
CA LYS A 54 6.62 16.60 -4.92
C LYS A 54 5.41 17.02 -4.08
N ILE A 55 4.25 16.38 -4.29
CA ILE A 55 3.03 16.69 -3.54
C ILE A 55 3.24 16.36 -2.05
N VAL A 56 3.74 15.15 -1.76
CA VAL A 56 3.99 14.70 -0.39
C VAL A 56 4.99 15.61 0.31
N THR A 57 6.11 15.95 -0.33
CA THR A 57 7.10 16.89 0.23
C THR A 57 6.45 18.23 0.57
N ASN A 58 5.68 18.81 -0.36
CA ASN A 58 5.03 20.11 -0.16
C ASN A 58 4.04 20.09 1.03
N TYR A 59 3.23 19.04 1.12
CA TYR A 59 2.25 18.90 2.20
C TYR A 59 2.90 18.63 3.55
N LEU A 60 3.93 17.78 3.60
CA LEU A 60 4.66 17.47 4.84
C LEU A 60 5.48 18.66 5.35
N SER A 61 6.08 19.46 4.46
CA SER A 61 6.81 20.67 4.83
C SER A 61 5.91 21.82 5.28
N THR A 62 4.60 21.75 5.04
CA THR A 62 3.64 22.78 5.44
C THR A 62 2.94 22.37 6.76
N PRO A 63 3.18 23.06 7.90
CA PRO A 63 2.66 22.62 9.21
C PRO A 63 1.15 22.42 9.27
N ASN A 64 0.39 23.27 8.57
CA ASN A 64 -1.08 23.19 8.54
C ASN A 64 -1.62 22.10 7.60
N LYS A 65 -0.80 21.50 6.72
CA LYS A 65 -1.25 20.53 5.71
C LYS A 65 -0.69 19.13 5.90
N SER A 66 0.28 18.94 6.79
CA SER A 66 0.92 17.65 7.05
C SER A 66 -0.07 16.57 7.49
N HIS A 67 -1.10 16.94 8.27
CA HIS A 67 -2.15 16.04 8.72
C HIS A 67 -2.92 15.40 7.55
N ILE A 68 -3.07 16.08 6.41
CA ILE A 68 -3.81 15.56 5.25
C ILE A 68 -3.16 14.28 4.71
N VAL A 69 -1.83 14.24 4.67
CA VAL A 69 -1.09 13.05 4.20
C VAL A 69 -1.27 11.91 5.20
N ILE A 70 -1.17 12.21 6.50
CA ILE A 70 -1.32 11.22 7.57
C ILE A 70 -2.74 10.65 7.59
N ASP A 71 -3.76 11.50 7.53
CA ASP A 71 -5.17 11.12 7.51
C ASP A 71 -5.50 10.29 6.27
N HIS A 72 -4.94 10.65 5.12
CA HIS A 72 -5.08 9.84 3.90
C HIS A 72 -4.46 8.46 4.04
N LEU A 73 -3.24 8.36 4.58
CA LEU A 73 -2.57 7.07 4.81
C LEU A 73 -3.33 6.22 5.82
N LEU A 74 -3.82 6.84 6.90
CA LEU A 74 -4.62 6.17 7.92
C LEU A 74 -5.95 5.67 7.34
N LEU A 75 -6.64 6.49 6.56
CA LEU A 75 -7.88 6.08 5.90
C LEU A 75 -7.63 4.93 4.93
N SER A 76 -6.55 4.99 4.15
CA SER A 76 -6.17 3.93 3.21
C SER A 76 -5.98 2.60 3.95
N LEU A 77 -5.22 2.62 5.06
CA LEU A 77 -5.02 1.45 5.90
C LEU A 77 -6.33 0.92 6.50
N VAL A 78 -7.17 1.82 7.03
CA VAL A 78 -8.47 1.43 7.61
C VAL A 78 -9.35 0.76 6.56
N VAL A 79 -9.42 1.33 5.35
CA VAL A 79 -10.22 0.78 4.25
C VAL A 79 -9.75 -0.62 3.86
N GLU A 80 -8.44 -0.87 3.82
CA GLU A 80 -7.86 -2.19 3.55
C GLU A 80 -8.16 -3.22 4.66
N LEU A 81 -8.30 -2.78 5.92
CA LEU A 81 -8.56 -3.66 7.06
C LEU A 81 -10.06 -3.99 7.25
N ILE A 82 -10.97 -3.17 6.72
CA ILE A 82 -12.42 -3.35 6.88
C ILE A 82 -12.95 -4.76 6.51
N PRO A 83 -12.45 -5.43 5.45
CA PRO A 83 -12.89 -6.80 5.13
C PRO A 83 -12.70 -7.81 6.29
N TYR A 84 -11.75 -7.56 7.18
CA TYR A 84 -11.44 -8.43 8.32
C TYR A 84 -12.15 -7.99 9.62
N LEU A 85 -12.85 -6.85 9.61
CA LEU A 85 -13.56 -6.31 10.76
C LEU A 85 -15.01 -6.82 10.87
N PRO A 86 -15.70 -6.60 12.01
CA PRO A 86 -17.11 -6.91 12.16
C PRO A 86 -18.00 -6.26 11.09
N SER A 87 -19.18 -6.83 10.86
CA SER A 87 -20.14 -6.40 9.83
C SER A 87 -20.50 -4.91 9.92
N ILE A 88 -20.48 -4.31 11.11
CA ILE A 88 -20.78 -2.89 11.32
C ILE A 88 -19.81 -1.99 10.53
N PHE A 89 -18.53 -2.35 10.44
CA PHE A 89 -17.53 -1.62 9.66
C PHE A 89 -17.62 -1.92 8.17
N LYS A 90 -18.12 -3.10 7.78
CA LYS A 90 -18.35 -3.43 6.36
C LYS A 90 -19.52 -2.63 5.80
N GLN A 91 -20.56 -2.41 6.61
CA GLN A 91 -21.75 -1.65 6.24
C GLN A 91 -21.44 -0.17 6.01
N THR A 92 -20.46 0.42 6.70
CA THR A 92 -20.09 1.83 6.47
C THR A 92 -19.48 2.08 5.09
N LEU A 93 -18.89 1.07 4.46
CA LEU A 93 -18.41 1.15 3.07
C LEU A 93 -19.50 0.90 2.03
N LEU A 94 -20.71 0.48 2.43
CA LEU A 94 -21.77 0.13 1.48
C LEU A 94 -22.14 1.31 0.58
N PRO A 95 -22.36 2.56 1.07
CA PRO A 95 -22.66 3.69 0.20
C PRO A 95 -21.58 3.95 -0.85
N LEU A 96 -20.31 3.82 -0.47
CA LEU A 96 -19.19 3.97 -1.40
C LEU A 96 -19.21 2.87 -2.47
N LYS A 97 -19.46 1.61 -2.07
CA LYS A 97 -19.58 0.48 -3.00
C LYS A 97 -20.80 0.62 -3.91
N THR A 98 -21.90 1.16 -3.42
CA THR A 98 -23.09 1.43 -4.24
C THR A 98 -22.76 2.47 -5.32
N VAL A 99 -22.08 3.56 -4.98
CA VAL A 99 -21.71 4.60 -5.95
C VAL A 99 -20.68 4.08 -6.97
N LEU A 100 -19.68 3.32 -6.54
CA LEU A 100 -18.59 2.88 -7.42
C LEU A 100 -18.92 1.62 -8.24
N LEU A 101 -19.68 0.69 -7.66
CA LEU A 101 -19.90 -0.66 -8.21
C LEU A 101 -21.38 -0.97 -8.48
N GLY A 102 -22.31 -0.10 -8.09
CA GLY A 102 -23.75 -0.35 -8.21
C GLY A 102 -24.25 -1.49 -7.32
N ARG A 103 -23.53 -1.82 -6.24
CA ARG A 103 -23.92 -2.90 -5.31
C ARG A 103 -24.72 -2.33 -4.14
N ASP A 104 -25.93 -2.86 -3.94
CA ASP A 104 -26.84 -2.42 -2.88
C ASP A 104 -26.74 -3.28 -1.60
N SER A 105 -26.01 -4.39 -1.66
CA SER A 105 -25.82 -5.31 -0.53
C SER A 105 -24.38 -5.76 -0.38
N LEU A 106 -24.04 -6.19 0.84
CA LEU A 106 -22.81 -6.93 1.08
C LEU A 106 -22.93 -8.34 0.49
N PRO A 107 -21.82 -8.92 -0.02
CA PRO A 107 -21.83 -10.31 -0.44
C PRO A 107 -22.16 -11.22 0.74
N ASP A 108 -22.75 -12.37 0.45
CA ASP A 108 -22.98 -13.38 1.48
C ASP A 108 -21.65 -13.84 2.07
N ARG A 109 -21.68 -14.21 3.36
CA ARG A 109 -20.45 -14.60 4.07
C ARG A 109 -19.72 -15.76 3.38
N TRP A 110 -20.45 -16.74 2.85
CA TRP A 110 -19.85 -17.88 2.16
C TRP A 110 -19.17 -17.45 0.85
N GLU A 111 -19.78 -16.53 0.10
CA GLU A 111 -19.23 -16.01 -1.17
C GLU A 111 -17.92 -15.27 -0.89
N TYR A 112 -17.92 -14.40 0.14
CA TYR A 112 -16.72 -13.72 0.60
C TYR A 112 -15.61 -14.71 1.01
N CYS A 113 -15.95 -15.73 1.81
CA CYS A 113 -14.95 -16.72 2.23
C CYS A 113 -14.39 -17.53 1.06
N VAL A 114 -15.21 -17.88 0.06
CA VAL A 114 -14.75 -18.57 -1.15
C VAL A 114 -13.77 -17.69 -1.93
N GLN A 115 -14.12 -16.41 -2.17
CA GLN A 115 -13.25 -15.45 -2.86
C GLN A 115 -11.90 -15.29 -2.15
N GLU A 116 -11.90 -15.03 -0.84
CA GLU A 116 -10.65 -14.83 -0.08
C GLU A 116 -9.76 -16.09 -0.06
N THR A 117 -10.39 -17.28 0.01
CA THR A 117 -9.64 -18.54 -0.02
C THR A 117 -9.08 -18.81 -1.41
N ASP A 118 -9.80 -18.46 -2.48
CA ASP A 118 -9.32 -18.57 -3.86
C ASP A 118 -8.19 -17.57 -4.14
N ASP A 119 -8.30 -16.33 -3.66
CA ASP A 119 -7.24 -15.33 -3.82
C ASP A 119 -5.93 -15.75 -3.10
N SER A 120 -6.05 -16.39 -1.93
CA SER A 120 -4.90 -16.81 -1.13
C SER A 120 -4.34 -18.19 -1.50
N TYR A 121 -5.21 -19.13 -1.87
CA TYR A 121 -4.90 -20.55 -2.03
C TYR A 121 -5.46 -21.15 -3.33
N GLY A 122 -5.87 -20.33 -4.31
CA GLY A 122 -6.54 -20.79 -5.52
C GLY A 122 -5.76 -21.83 -6.33
N TYR A 123 -4.42 -21.76 -6.31
CA TYR A 123 -3.58 -22.79 -6.92
C TYR A 123 -3.78 -24.19 -6.29
N VAL A 124 -4.00 -24.24 -4.97
CA VAL A 124 -4.28 -25.49 -4.25
C VAL A 124 -5.73 -25.93 -4.47
N LEU A 125 -6.67 -24.99 -4.50
CA LEU A 125 -8.11 -25.28 -4.66
C LEU A 125 -8.48 -25.72 -6.08
N GLY A 126 -7.76 -25.24 -7.11
CA GLY A 126 -8.02 -25.57 -8.51
C GLY A 126 -7.52 -26.94 -8.97
N LYS A 127 -6.94 -27.74 -8.06
CA LYS A 127 -6.38 -29.07 -8.34
C LYS A 127 -7.34 -30.19 -7.93
#